data_AF-A0AAV0Q0L2-F1
#
_entry.id   AF-A0AAV0Q0L2-F1
#
_cell.length_a   1.000
_cell.length_b   1.000
_cell.length_c   1.000
_cell.angle_alpha   90.00
_cell.angle_beta   90.00
_cell.angle_gamma   90.00
#
_symmetry.space_group_name_H-M   'P 1'
#
loop_
_entity.id
_entity.type
_entity.pdbx_description
1 polymer ?
#
loop_
_entity_poly.entity_id
_entity_poly.type
_entity_poly.pdbx_seq_one_letter_code
_entity_poly.pdbx_strand_id
1 'polypeptide(L)' 'MHYSQVSEIRRRLQRDWTVRIDHIFREANFAADHLASIGHSKSIGVHVMDRPCTSLMYWLYFDRVGSETPHFVRMQ' A
#
# COMPACT_ATOMS: atom_id res chain seq x y z
N MET A 1 20.46 0.65 -13.80
CA MET A 1 21.15 0.42 -12.50
C MET A 1 20.10 0.23 -11.41
N HIS A 2 19.83 -1.02 -11.01
CA HIS A 2 18.73 -1.38 -10.09
C HIS A 2 19.10 -1.29 -8.58
N TYR A 3 20.35 -0.94 -8.26
CA TYR A 3 20.88 -0.96 -6.89
C TYR A 3 20.54 0.28 -6.04
N SER A 4 20.02 1.35 -6.64
CA SER A 4 19.77 2.61 -5.94
C SER A 4 18.61 2.51 -4.94
N GLN A 5 17.52 1.84 -5.31
CA GLN A 5 16.33 1.71 -4.47
C GLN A 5 16.60 0.84 -3.23
N VAL A 6 17.24 -0.31 -3.40
CA VAL A 6 17.59 -1.20 -2.28
C VAL A 6 18.53 -0.52 -1.30
N SER A 7 19.51 0.24 -1.80
CA SER A 7 20.45 0.99 -0.96
C SER A 7 19.75 2.09 -0.18
N GLU A 8 18.82 2.81 -0.81
CA GLU A 8 18.02 3.85 -0.16
C GLU A 8 17.07 3.27 0.90
N ILE A 9 16.45 2.12 0.64
CA ILE A 9 15.63 1.41 1.63
C ILE A 9 16.51 1.03 2.84
N ARG A 10 17.67 0.41 2.61
CA ARG A 10 18.60 0.04 3.69
C ARG A 10 19.02 1.24 4.52
N ARG A 11 19.32 2.38 3.89
CA ARG A 11 19.64 3.63 4.58
C ARG A 11 18.49 4.14 5.46
N ARG A 12 17.23 3.97 5.02
CA ARG A 12 16.04 4.36 5.80
C ARG A 12 15.79 3.43 6.98
N LEU A 13 16.07 2.13 6.83
CA LEU A 13 15.93 1.14 7.90
C LEU A 13 16.92 1.36 9.06
N GLN A 14 18.02 2.09 8.84
CA GLN A 14 19.01 2.44 9.87
C GLN A 14 18.65 3.69 10.69
N ARG A 15 17.51 4.32 10.42
CA ARG A 15 17.02 5.47 11.21
C ARG A 15 16.52 5.00 12.57
N ASP A 16 16.23 5.95 13.45
CA ASP A 16 15.72 5.72 14.80
C ASP A 16 14.23 5.30 14.82
N TRP A 17 13.87 4.30 14.01
CA TRP A 17 12.53 3.72 13.92
C TRP A 17 12.62 2.21 14.13
N THR A 18 11.71 1.64 14.91
CA THR A 18 11.55 0.18 14.99
C THR A 18 10.74 -0.30 13.79
N VAL A 19 11.37 -1.06 12.88
CA VAL A 19 10.72 -1.57 11.67
C VAL A 19 10.56 -3.08 11.74
N ARG A 20 9.34 -3.56 11.46
CA ARG A 20 9.04 -4.97 11.21
C ARG A 20 8.54 -5.10 9.77
N ILE A 21 9.06 -6.08 9.04
CA ILE A 21 8.63 -6.37 7.66
C ILE A 21 7.93 -7.71 7.70
N ASP A 22 6.65 -7.71 7.36
CA ASP A 22 5.82 -8.90 7.26
C ASP A 22 5.33 -9.06 5.82
N HIS A 23 5.23 -10.30 5.36
CA HIS A 23 4.57 -10.61 4.11
C HIS A 23 3.10 -10.92 4.40
N ILE A 24 2.21 -10.04 3.96
CA ILE A 24 0.76 -10.22 4.07
C ILE A 24 0.18 -10.72 2.74
N PHE A 25 -0.96 -11.41 2.80
CA PHE A 25 -1.71 -11.75 1.60
C PHE A 25 -2.12 -10.47 0.87
N ARG A 26 -2.11 -10.53 -0.47
CA ARG A 26 -2.42 -9.38 -1.32
C ARG A 26 -3.83 -8.84 -1.02
N GLU A 27 -4.73 -9.76 -0.74
CA GLU A 27 -6.13 -9.53 -0.39
C GLU A 27 -6.31 -8.82 0.97
N ALA A 28 -5.26 -8.70 1.76
CA ALA A 28 -5.25 -7.91 3.00
C ALA A 28 -4.65 -6.51 2.79
N ASN A 29 -4.22 -6.15 1.57
CA ASN A 29 -3.53 -4.89 1.27
C ASN A 29 -4.27 -3.99 0.27
N PHE A 30 -5.59 -4.18 0.12
CA PHE A 30 -6.39 -3.47 -0.89
C PHE A 30 -6.36 -1.95 -0.74
N ALA A 31 -6.35 -1.42 0.49
CA ALA A 31 -6.29 0.01 0.72
C ALA A 31 -4.99 0.63 0.17
N ALA A 32 -3.85 -0.04 0.35
CA ALA A 32 -2.57 0.42 -0.17
C ALA A 32 -2.51 0.34 -1.70
N ASP A 33 -2.98 -0.77 -2.29
CA ASP A 33 -3.07 -0.95 -3.74
C ASP A 33 -3.98 0.13 -4.38
N HIS A 34 -5.13 0.42 -3.75
CA HIS A 34 -6.06 1.45 -4.21
C HIS A 34 -5.45 2.85 -4.14
N LEU A 35 -4.75 3.18 -3.05
CA LEU A 35 -4.01 4.45 -2.93
C LEU A 35 -2.88 4.57 -3.96
N ALA A 36 -2.15 3.49 -4.22
CA ALA A 36 -1.11 3.47 -5.24
C ALA A 36 -1.69 3.71 -6.65
N SER A 37 -2.85 3.12 -6.96
CA SER A 37 -3.59 3.35 -8.21
C SER A 37 -4.02 4.81 -8.36
N ILE A 38 -4.57 5.41 -7.29
CA ILE A 38 -4.91 6.84 -7.27
C ILE A 38 -3.65 7.68 -7.52
N GLY A 39 -2.55 7.40 -6.82
CA GLY A 39 -1.28 8.12 -6.98
C GLY A 39 -0.71 8.03 -8.40
N HIS A 40 -0.82 6.86 -9.04
CA HIS A 40 -0.40 6.65 -10.42
C HIS A 40 -1.16 7.54 -11.42
N SER A 41 -2.42 7.86 -11.14
CA SER A 41 -3.24 8.76 -11.97
C SER A 41 -2.90 10.25 -11.81
N LYS A 42 -1.98 10.60 -10.90
CA LYS A 42 -1.59 11.99 -10.61
C LYS A 42 -0.21 12.31 -11.15
N SER A 43 0.09 13.60 -11.28
CA SER A 43 1.43 14.08 -11.61
C SER A 43 2.43 13.72 -10.50
N ILE A 44 3.71 13.63 -10.84
CA ILE A 44 4.77 13.43 -9.83
C ILE A 44 4.76 14.61 -8.85
N GLY A 45 4.70 14.30 -7.56
CA GLY A 45 4.66 15.30 -6.49
C GLY A 45 4.00 14.76 -5.22
N VAL A 46 3.85 15.64 -4.24
CA VAL A 46 3.08 15.34 -3.02
C VAL A 46 1.67 15.86 -3.20
N HIS A 47 0.69 14.96 -3.10
CA HIS A 47 -0.73 15.31 -3.19
C HIS A 47 -1.36 15.10 -1.82
N VAL A 48 -1.86 16.19 -1.22
CA VAL A 48 -2.59 16.15 0.05
C VAL A 48 -4.08 16.12 -0.27
N MET A 49 -4.82 15.21 0.36
CA MET A 49 -6.26 15.14 0.22
C MET A 49 -6.92 15.93 1.36
N ASP A 50 -7.59 17.03 1.02
CA ASP A 50 -8.26 17.91 2.01
C ASP A 50 -9.49 17.25 2.67
N ARG A 51 -9.96 16.14 2.10
CA ARG A 51 -11.07 15.34 2.61
C ARG A 51 -10.74 13.86 2.53
N PRO A 52 -11.31 13.02 3.41
CA PRO A 52 -11.15 11.57 3.32
C PRO A 52 -11.55 11.07 1.93
N CYS A 53 -10.72 10.23 1.32
CA CYS A 53 -11.01 9.62 0.04
C CYS A 53 -12.19 8.65 0.20
N THR A 54 -13.38 9.02 -0.27
CA THR A 54 -14.60 8.22 -0.11
C THR A 54 -14.47 6.85 -0.76
N SER A 55 -13.75 6.75 -1.88
CA SER A 55 -13.48 5.47 -2.55
C SER A 55 -12.56 4.54 -1.76
N LEU A 56 -11.83 5.06 -0.76
CA LEU A 56 -11.00 4.27 0.14
C LEU A 56 -11.77 3.75 1.37
N MET A 57 -12.91 4.37 1.71
CA MET A 57 -13.65 4.02 2.94
C MET A 57 -14.11 2.57 2.98
N TYR A 58 -14.49 2.01 1.83
CA TYR A 58 -14.83 0.61 1.71
C TYR A 58 -13.65 -0.27 2.14
N TRP A 59 -12.46 -0.06 1.57
CA TRP A 59 -11.26 -0.85 1.89
C TRP A 59 -10.81 -0.69 3.34
N LEU A 60 -10.84 0.53 3.89
CA LEU A 60 -10.50 0.77 5.29
C LEU A 60 -11.46 0.09 6.27
N TYR A 61 -12.73 -0.06 5.88
CA TYR A 61 -13.68 -0.83 6.68
C TYR A 61 -13.28 -2.31 6.72
N PHE A 62 -12.90 -2.89 5.57
CA PHE A 62 -12.42 -4.27 5.48
C PHE A 62 -11.13 -4.50 6.30
N ASP A 63 -10.17 -3.58 6.22
CA ASP A 63 -8.95 -3.61 7.05
C ASP A 63 -9.30 -3.62 8.55
N ARG A 64 -10.27 -2.79 8.96
CA ARG A 64 -10.71 -2.71 10.36
C ARG A 64 -11.37 -4.00 10.85
N VAL A 65 -12.18 -4.65 10.03
CA VAL A 65 -12.89 -5.88 10.41
C VAL A 65 -12.04 -7.15 10.22
N GLY A 66 -10.84 -7.03 9.63
CA GLY A 66 -9.95 -8.17 9.37
C GLY A 66 -10.49 -9.15 8.33
N SER A 67 -11.32 -8.67 7.40
CA SER A 67 -11.95 -9.53 6.39
C SER A 67 -11.06 -9.59 5.15
N GLU A 68 -10.39 -10.72 4.97
CA GLU A 68 -9.67 -11.04 3.74
C GLU A 68 -10.67 -11.62 2.74
N THR A 69 -10.98 -10.92 1.66
CA THR A 69 -11.85 -11.47 0.59
C THR A 69 -10.99 -12.28 -0.37
N PRO A 70 -11.14 -13.62 -0.45
CA PRO A 70 -10.32 -14.43 -1.36
C PRO A 70 -10.62 -14.05 -2.82
N HIS A 71 -9.60 -13.67 -3.58
CA HIS A 71 -9.73 -13.57 -5.03
C HIS A 71 -9.51 -14.95 -5.66
N PHE A 72 -10.61 -15.64 -6.00
CA PHE A 72 -10.52 -16.86 -6.79
C PHE A 72 -10.13 -16.52 -8.23
N VAL A 73 -8.84 -16.63 -8.55
CA VAL A 73 -8.36 -16.59 -9.93
C VAL A 73 -8.47 -17.99 -10.51
N ARG A 74 -9.43 -18.20 -11.43
CA ARG A 74 -9.47 -19.43 -12.24
C ARG A 74 -8.26 -19.42 -13.18
N MET A 75 -7.32 -20.33 -12.97
CA MET A 75 -6.32 -20.66 -13.98
C MET A 75 -7.00 -21.52 -15.05
N GLN A 76 -7.06 -21.01 -16.28
CA GLN A 76 -7.36 -21.79 -17.49
C GLN A 76 -6.06 -22.23 -18.15
#